data_AF-A0A1F2U404-F1
#
_entry.id   AF-A0A1F2U404-F1
#
_cell.length_a   1.000
_cell.length_b   1.000
_cell.length_c   1.000
_cell.angle_alpha   90.00
_cell.angle_beta   90.00
_cell.angle_gamma   90.00
#
_symmetry.space_group_name_H-M   'P 1'
#
loop_
_entity.id
_entity.type
_entity.pdbx_description
1 polymer ?
#
loop_
_entity_poly.entity_id
_entity_poly.type
_entity_poly.pdbx_seq_one_letter_code
_entity_poly.pdbx_strand_id
1 'polypeptide(L)'
;MKSHRLLDGRRVDLVECNARQKAFLADLQKMARQDVSYFEVYRAAIGPGSPALHGRDRIDRRVVESPLYLVARDIATRAGIRQGLVLAPEHENERPTAPRDASMISVAQTADVIGITRAAIYKAIEKGALEAIRIGNVTVVSRASADAYRQRRESLDRPEPRARARQMSHRSETRRQRHADSPVGRAAVS
;
A
#
# COMPACT_ATOMS: atom_id res chain seq x y z
N MET A 1 -22.90 26.48 9.34
CA MET A 1 -21.90 26.33 10.43
C MET A 1 -21.87 27.61 11.24
N LYS A 2 -22.05 27.54 12.57
CA LYS A 2 -22.08 28.72 13.46
C LYS A 2 -20.76 28.95 14.18
N SER A 3 -20.14 27.89 14.67
CA SER A 3 -18.83 27.90 15.32
C SER A 3 -18.08 26.59 15.03
N HIS A 4 -16.79 26.56 15.33
CA HIS A 4 -15.92 25.39 15.15
C HIS A 4 -14.99 25.22 16.37
N ARG A 5 -14.73 23.98 16.78
CA ARG A 5 -13.80 23.67 17.88
C ARG A 5 -12.46 23.20 17.30
N LEU A 6 -11.41 23.94 17.60
CA LEU A 6 -10.05 23.63 17.18
C LEU A 6 -9.49 22.43 17.95
N LEU A 7 -8.41 21.85 17.42
CA LEU A 7 -7.65 20.76 18.04
C LEU A 7 -7.16 21.10 19.45
N ASP A 8 -6.74 22.34 19.69
CA ASP A 8 -6.32 22.85 21.01
C ASP A 8 -7.48 23.10 21.98
N GLY A 9 -8.71 22.78 21.58
CA GLY A 9 -9.91 22.92 22.40
C GLY A 9 -10.57 24.30 22.35
N ARG A 10 -9.92 25.32 21.78
CA ARG A 10 -10.52 26.66 21.62
C ARG A 10 -11.72 26.60 20.67
N ARG A 11 -12.71 27.45 20.92
CA ARG A 11 -13.89 27.61 20.05
C ARG A 11 -13.75 28.89 19.24
N VAL A 12 -13.86 28.77 17.93
CA VAL A 12 -13.85 29.89 16.98
C VAL A 12 -15.27 30.15 16.52
N ASP A 13 -15.72 31.40 16.67
CA ASP A 13 -17.00 31.84 16.13
C ASP A 13 -16.87 32.19 14.64
N LEU A 14 -17.88 31.81 13.86
CA LEU A 14 -17.96 32.02 12.42
C LEU A 14 -19.16 32.88 12.04
N VAL A 15 -19.78 33.58 13.00
CA VAL A 15 -20.86 34.55 12.76
C VAL A 15 -20.44 35.54 11.68
N GLU A 16 -19.24 36.13 11.80
CA GLU A 16 -18.66 37.11 10.87
C GLU A 16 -18.27 36.52 9.50
N CYS A 17 -18.26 35.19 9.33
CA CYS A 17 -17.99 34.59 8.03
C CYS A 17 -19.22 34.70 7.11
N ASN A 18 -19.02 35.18 5.89
CA ASN A 18 -20.07 35.25 4.89
C ASN A 18 -20.44 33.84 4.33
N ALA A 19 -21.50 33.78 3.52
CA ALA A 19 -22.00 32.53 2.96
C ALA A 19 -20.94 31.78 2.12
N ARG A 20 -20.14 32.48 1.32
CA ARG A 20 -19.09 31.89 0.49
C ARG A 20 -17.96 31.29 1.33
N GLN A 21 -17.56 31.97 2.39
CA GLN A 21 -16.55 31.49 3.33
C GLN A 21 -17.04 30.25 4.09
N LYS A 22 -18.30 30.25 4.52
CA LYS A 22 -18.94 29.09 5.17
C LYS A 22 -19.04 27.89 4.21
N ALA A 23 -19.38 28.13 2.94
CA ALA A 23 -19.41 27.08 1.91
C ALA A 23 -18.02 26.49 1.67
N PHE A 24 -17.00 27.33 1.52
CA PHE A 24 -15.61 26.89 1.40
C PHE A 24 -15.18 25.98 2.55
N LEU A 25 -15.47 26.36 3.80
CA LEU A 25 -15.15 25.50 4.95
C LEU A 25 -15.92 24.17 4.92
N ALA A 26 -17.16 24.18 4.46
CA ALA A 26 -17.95 22.95 4.30
C ALA A 26 -17.36 22.02 3.22
N ASP A 27 -16.85 22.59 2.12
CA ASP A 27 -16.17 21.85 1.06
C ASP A 27 -14.87 21.21 1.57
N LEU A 28 -14.06 21.94 2.36
CA LEU A 28 -12.88 21.37 3.01
C LEU A 28 -13.25 20.21 3.95
N GLN A 29 -14.30 20.36 4.75
CA GLN A 29 -14.79 19.29 5.61
C GLN A 29 -15.29 18.08 4.81
N LYS A 30 -15.88 18.31 3.63
CA LYS A 30 -16.30 17.24 2.72
C LYS A 30 -15.09 16.52 2.14
N MET A 31 -14.11 17.25 1.61
CA MET A 31 -12.85 16.67 1.11
C MET A 31 -12.17 15.80 2.18
N ALA A 32 -12.03 16.34 3.39
CA ALA A 32 -11.41 15.62 4.51
C ALA A 32 -12.19 14.36 4.92
N ARG A 33 -13.52 14.35 4.77
CA ARG A 33 -14.38 13.18 5.03
C ARG A 33 -14.33 12.13 3.91
N GLN A 34 -14.10 12.56 2.67
CA GLN A 34 -13.97 11.69 1.50
C GLN A 34 -12.55 11.11 1.34
N ASP A 35 -11.72 11.24 2.37
CA ASP A 35 -10.32 10.79 2.40
C ASP A 35 -9.46 11.31 1.24
N VAL A 36 -9.75 12.53 0.78
CA VAL A 36 -8.89 13.24 -0.17
C VAL A 36 -7.51 13.44 0.46
N SER A 37 -6.44 13.28 -0.34
CA SER A 37 -5.05 13.41 0.11
C SER A 37 -4.83 14.69 0.93
N TYR A 38 -4.13 14.57 2.07
CA TYR A 38 -3.76 15.68 2.94
C TYR A 38 -3.15 16.85 2.16
N PHE A 39 -2.28 16.59 1.18
CA PHE A 39 -1.63 17.64 0.40
C PHE A 39 -2.63 18.45 -0.43
N GLU A 40 -3.66 17.80 -0.96
CA GLU A 40 -4.74 18.46 -1.71
C GLU A 40 -5.63 19.27 -0.76
N VAL A 41 -6.01 18.71 0.39
CA VAL A 41 -6.77 19.42 1.42
C VAL A 41 -5.99 20.63 1.94
N TYR A 42 -4.69 20.46 2.22
CA TYR A 42 -3.79 21.53 2.67
C TYR A 42 -3.68 22.64 1.63
N ARG A 43 -3.45 22.27 0.36
CA ARG A 43 -3.36 23.23 -0.75
C ARG A 43 -4.66 24.03 -0.90
N ALA A 44 -5.82 23.37 -0.84
CA ALA A 44 -7.11 24.05 -0.89
C ALA A 44 -7.34 24.94 0.34
N ALA A 45 -6.94 24.46 1.52
CA ALA A 45 -7.21 25.14 2.80
C ALA A 45 -6.36 26.39 3.01
N ILE A 46 -5.04 26.33 2.75
CA ILE A 46 -4.08 27.40 3.06
C ILE A 46 -2.93 27.48 2.05
N GLY A 47 -3.09 26.90 0.85
CA GLY A 47 -2.16 27.08 -0.26
C GLY A 47 -2.44 28.35 -1.08
N PRO A 48 -1.58 28.64 -2.08
CA PRO A 48 -1.77 29.77 -2.99
C PRO A 48 -3.16 29.79 -3.62
N GLY A 49 -3.79 30.97 -3.66
CA GLY A 49 -5.15 31.16 -4.17
C GLY A 49 -6.27 30.69 -3.23
N SER A 50 -5.95 30.18 -2.03
CA SER A 50 -6.98 29.78 -1.07
C SER A 50 -7.82 30.97 -0.60
N PRO A 51 -9.16 30.82 -0.50
CA PRO A 51 -10.03 31.81 0.13
C PRO A 51 -9.64 32.16 1.57
N ALA A 52 -9.01 31.24 2.30
CA ALA A 52 -8.54 31.47 3.67
C ALA A 52 -7.41 32.51 3.75
N LEU A 53 -6.67 32.69 2.66
CA LEU A 53 -5.62 33.70 2.55
C LEU A 53 -6.16 35.02 1.97
N HIS A 54 -7.48 35.17 1.85
CA HIS A 54 -8.13 36.28 1.17
C HIS A 54 -7.60 36.50 -0.27
N GLY A 55 -7.20 35.41 -0.95
CA GLY A 55 -6.64 35.47 -2.30
C GLY A 55 -5.22 36.07 -2.38
N ARG A 56 -4.52 36.18 -1.24
CA ARG A 56 -3.13 36.67 -1.18
C ARG A 56 -2.14 35.51 -1.05
N ASP A 57 -0.94 35.69 -1.60
CA ASP A 57 0.15 34.72 -1.48
C ASP A 57 1.01 34.92 -0.22
N ARG A 58 0.75 35.97 0.57
CA ARG A 58 1.49 36.27 1.81
C ARG A 58 0.60 36.11 3.02
N ILE A 59 1.10 35.34 3.98
CA ILE A 59 0.48 35.15 5.29
C ILE A 59 0.94 36.29 6.19
N ASP A 60 0.04 37.21 6.53
CA ASP A 60 0.26 38.25 7.53
C ASP A 60 -0.45 37.93 8.85
N ARG A 61 -0.18 38.73 9.89
CA ARG A 61 -0.75 38.53 11.23
C ARG A 61 -2.28 38.54 11.24
N ARG A 62 -2.91 39.37 10.41
CA ARG A 62 -4.37 39.47 10.34
C ARG A 62 -4.98 38.22 9.72
N VAL A 63 -4.33 37.65 8.72
CA VAL A 63 -4.75 36.39 8.09
C VAL A 63 -4.69 35.25 9.11
N VAL A 64 -3.57 35.07 9.82
CA VAL A 64 -3.41 33.92 10.75
C VAL A 64 -4.35 33.98 11.95
N GLU A 65 -4.75 35.19 12.36
CA GLU A 65 -5.70 35.40 13.45
C GLU A 65 -7.17 35.32 12.98
N SER A 66 -7.42 35.25 11.66
CA SER A 66 -8.78 35.23 11.13
C SER A 66 -9.51 33.91 11.41
N PRO A 67 -10.82 33.94 11.72
CA PRO A 67 -11.60 32.72 11.93
C PRO A 67 -11.56 31.74 10.76
N LEU A 68 -11.59 32.28 9.53
CA LEU A 68 -11.55 31.48 8.31
C LEU A 68 -10.25 30.69 8.18
N TYR A 69 -9.12 31.35 8.39
CA TYR A 69 -7.80 30.71 8.34
C TYR A 69 -7.64 29.66 9.44
N LEU A 70 -7.99 30.01 10.67
CA LEU A 70 -7.86 29.11 11.82
C LEU A 70 -8.64 27.81 11.59
N VAL A 71 -9.88 27.90 11.12
CA VAL A 71 -10.72 26.73 10.88
C VAL A 71 -10.26 25.95 9.65
N ALA A 72 -9.87 26.62 8.55
CA ALA A 72 -9.35 25.93 7.37
C ALA A 72 -8.06 25.14 7.68
N ARG A 73 -7.12 25.76 8.40
CA ARG A 73 -5.89 25.12 8.87
C ARG A 73 -6.19 23.94 9.80
N ASP A 74 -7.13 24.08 10.72
CA ASP A 74 -7.53 23.00 11.63
C ASP A 74 -8.09 21.79 10.86
N ILE A 75 -8.98 22.01 9.89
CA ILE A 75 -9.53 20.93 9.05
C ILE A 75 -8.41 20.19 8.30
N ALA A 76 -7.48 20.92 7.67
CA ALA A 76 -6.35 20.32 6.98
C ALA A 76 -5.42 19.56 7.94
N THR A 77 -5.15 20.12 9.11
CA THR A 77 -4.31 19.49 10.14
C THR A 77 -4.92 18.17 10.61
N ARG A 78 -6.22 18.15 10.89
CA ARG A 78 -6.97 16.92 11.25
C ARG A 78 -6.93 15.88 10.14
N ALA A 79 -7.04 16.28 8.87
CA ALA A 79 -6.88 15.37 7.75
C ALA A 79 -5.47 14.76 7.70
N GLY A 80 -4.44 15.57 7.93
CA GLY A 80 -3.05 15.11 8.02
C GLY A 80 -2.80 14.14 9.17
N ILE A 81 -3.37 14.41 10.36
CA ILE A 81 -3.30 13.50 11.52
C ILE A 81 -4.00 12.17 11.18
N ARG A 82 -5.22 12.23 10.63
CA ARG A 82 -6.00 11.04 10.26
C ARG A 82 -5.26 10.16 9.24
N GLN A 83 -4.54 10.77 8.30
CA GLN A 83 -3.75 10.06 7.30
C GLN A 83 -2.35 9.67 7.78
N GLY A 84 -1.98 10.02 9.03
CA GLY A 84 -0.67 9.71 9.62
C GLY A 84 0.49 10.56 9.09
N LEU A 85 0.21 11.66 8.39
CA LEU A 85 1.20 12.55 7.76
C LEU A 85 1.62 13.72 8.66
N VAL A 86 0.80 14.04 9.68
CA VAL A 86 1.13 15.03 10.71
C VAL A 86 1.34 14.32 12.04
N LEU A 87 2.51 14.55 12.66
CA LEU A 87 2.86 14.00 13.97
C LEU A 87 2.48 15.00 15.07
N ALA A 88 1.36 14.75 15.74
CA ALA A 88 0.91 15.49 16.93
C ALA A 88 0.64 14.49 18.06
N PRO A 89 1.62 14.20 18.94
CA PRO A 89 1.51 13.21 20.01
C PRO A 89 0.29 13.42 20.93
N GLU A 90 -0.07 14.66 21.22
CA GLU A 90 -1.24 15.06 22.01
C GLU A 90 -2.60 14.77 21.33
N HIS A 91 -2.60 14.42 20.04
CA HIS A 91 -3.78 14.11 19.24
C HIS A 91 -3.76 12.69 18.66
N GLU A 92 -3.03 11.77 19.30
CA GLU A 92 -2.98 10.36 18.88
C GLU A 92 -4.37 9.71 18.75
N ASN A 93 -5.34 10.11 19.58
CA ASN A 93 -6.72 9.61 19.54
C ASN A 93 -7.47 9.96 18.24
N GLU A 94 -7.01 10.97 17.50
CA GLU A 94 -7.62 11.34 16.21
C GLU A 94 -7.02 10.60 15.02
N ARG A 95 -5.93 9.85 15.26
CA ARG A 95 -5.46 8.88 14.28
C ARG A 95 -6.47 7.74 14.24
N PRO A 96 -6.85 7.24 13.06
CA PRO A 96 -7.46 5.94 13.01
C PRO A 96 -6.47 5.00 13.70
N THR A 97 -6.93 4.28 14.72
CA THR A 97 -6.23 3.11 15.20
C THR A 97 -6.10 2.23 13.97
N ALA A 98 -4.90 2.20 13.35
CA ALA A 98 -4.61 1.19 12.35
C ALA A 98 -5.09 -0.12 12.96
N PRO A 99 -5.89 -0.94 12.26
CA PRO A 99 -6.26 -2.23 12.80
C PRO A 99 -4.97 -2.87 13.27
N ARG A 100 -4.80 -3.07 14.58
CA ARG A 100 -3.72 -3.88 15.16
C ARG A 100 -3.97 -5.35 14.85
N ASP A 101 -4.55 -5.61 13.69
CA ASP A 101 -4.72 -6.91 13.15
C ASP A 101 -3.35 -7.24 12.56
N ALA A 102 -2.53 -7.94 13.35
CA ALA A 102 -1.22 -8.45 12.92
C ALA A 102 -1.30 -9.32 11.64
N SER A 103 -2.53 -9.59 11.18
CA SER A 103 -2.90 -10.20 9.91
C SER A 103 -2.64 -9.33 8.68
N MET A 104 -2.44 -8.02 8.80
CA MET A 104 -2.17 -7.13 7.65
C MET A 104 -0.74 -6.57 7.68
N ILE A 105 -0.02 -6.71 6.56
CA ILE A 105 1.37 -6.28 6.41
C ILE A 105 1.53 -5.33 5.21
N SER A 106 2.51 -4.42 5.28
CA SER A 106 2.80 -3.52 4.15
C SER A 106 3.35 -4.28 2.94
N VAL A 107 3.21 -3.71 1.73
CA VAL A 107 3.82 -4.26 0.50
C VAL A 107 5.34 -4.51 0.65
N ALA A 108 6.03 -3.66 1.41
CA ALA A 108 7.45 -3.84 1.69
C ALA A 108 7.71 -5.11 2.52
N GLN A 109 6.97 -5.30 3.61
CA GLN A 109 7.07 -6.50 4.44
C GLN A 109 6.62 -7.75 3.67
N THR A 110 5.60 -7.65 2.82
CA THR A 110 5.18 -8.76 1.94
C THR A 110 6.29 -9.17 0.98
N ALA A 111 7.00 -8.20 0.40
CA ALA A 111 8.15 -8.45 -0.48
C ALA A 111 9.24 -9.25 0.26
N ASP A 112 9.54 -8.89 1.51
CA ASP A 112 10.50 -9.61 2.36
C ASP A 112 10.01 -11.02 2.72
N VAL A 113 8.73 -11.17 3.06
CA VAL A 113 8.11 -12.47 3.40
C VAL A 113 8.13 -13.43 2.21
N ILE A 114 7.80 -12.97 1.01
CA ILE A 114 7.70 -13.81 -0.19
C ILE A 114 9.06 -13.95 -0.89
N GLY A 115 9.99 -13.01 -0.68
CA GLY A 115 11.29 -12.97 -1.37
C GLY A 115 11.21 -12.46 -2.81
N ILE A 116 10.34 -11.48 -3.08
CA ILE A 116 10.13 -10.90 -4.42
C ILE A 116 10.11 -9.38 -4.39
N THR A 117 10.26 -8.74 -5.54
CA THR A 117 10.27 -7.27 -5.61
C THR A 117 8.90 -6.67 -5.33
N ARG A 118 8.88 -5.43 -4.80
CA ARG A 118 7.62 -4.68 -4.58
C ARG A 118 6.81 -4.52 -5.87
N ALA A 119 7.47 -4.32 -7.01
CA ALA A 119 6.81 -4.26 -8.31
C ALA A 119 6.11 -5.58 -8.67
N ALA A 120 6.70 -6.73 -8.34
CA ALA A 120 6.06 -8.03 -8.53
C ALA A 120 4.86 -8.23 -7.58
N ILE A 121 4.94 -7.72 -6.35
CA ILE A 121 3.79 -7.69 -5.42
C ILE A 121 2.63 -6.90 -6.02
N TYR A 122 2.87 -5.68 -6.51
CA TYR A 122 1.81 -4.88 -7.15
C TYR A 122 1.19 -5.58 -8.35
N LYS A 123 1.98 -6.23 -9.20
CA LYS A 123 1.47 -7.07 -10.30
C LYS A 123 0.65 -8.26 -9.81
N ALA A 124 1.02 -8.87 -8.69
CA ALA A 124 0.28 -10.00 -8.11
C ALA A 124 -1.06 -9.55 -7.51
N ILE A 125 -1.09 -8.37 -6.88
CA ILE A 125 -2.32 -7.73 -6.39
C ILE A 125 -3.24 -7.37 -7.56
N GLU A 126 -2.70 -6.74 -8.61
CA GLU A 126 -3.45 -6.39 -9.83
C GLU A 126 -4.08 -7.62 -10.50
N LYS A 127 -3.38 -8.76 -10.47
CA LYS A 127 -3.87 -10.06 -10.97
C LYS A 127 -4.80 -10.79 -10.00
N GLY A 128 -5.13 -10.20 -8.84
CA GLY A 128 -5.97 -10.81 -7.81
C GLY A 128 -5.34 -12.02 -7.10
N ALA A 129 -4.03 -12.22 -7.25
CA ALA A 129 -3.32 -13.34 -6.64
C ALA A 129 -2.90 -13.07 -5.19
N LEU A 130 -2.92 -11.81 -4.75
CA LEU A 130 -2.72 -11.38 -3.37
C LEU A 130 -3.92 -10.55 -2.92
N GLU A 131 -4.47 -10.90 -1.77
CA GLU A 131 -5.54 -10.14 -1.13
C GLU A 131 -4.96 -8.90 -0.47
N ALA A 132 -5.37 -7.73 -0.95
CA ALA A 132 -4.88 -6.45 -0.47
C ALA A 132 -6.03 -5.46 -0.28
N ILE A 133 -5.89 -4.61 0.74
CA ILE A 133 -6.78 -3.50 1.02
C ILE A 133 -5.99 -2.21 0.87
N ARG A 134 -6.64 -1.18 0.33
CA ARG A 134 -6.09 0.17 0.27
C ARG A 134 -6.68 1.01 1.40
N ILE A 135 -5.82 1.47 2.30
CA ILE A 135 -6.16 2.38 3.41
C ILE A 135 -5.49 3.72 3.10
N GLY A 136 -6.29 4.68 2.62
CA GLY A 136 -5.78 5.95 2.09
C GLY A 136 -4.76 5.72 0.95
N ASN A 137 -3.51 6.14 1.17
CA ASN A 137 -2.41 5.96 0.22
C ASN A 137 -1.59 4.68 0.42
N VAL A 138 -1.88 3.91 1.47
CA VAL A 138 -1.11 2.71 1.82
C VAL A 138 -1.86 1.48 1.35
N THR A 139 -1.16 0.60 0.63
CA THR A 139 -1.65 -0.75 0.32
C THR A 139 -1.10 -1.70 1.36
N VAL A 140 -1.99 -2.43 2.02
CA VAL A 140 -1.66 -3.50 2.97
C VAL A 140 -2.19 -4.83 2.43
N VAL A 141 -1.45 -5.89 2.68
CA VAL A 141 -1.68 -7.24 2.17
C VAL A 141 -1.96 -8.14 3.36
N SER A 142 -2.92 -9.05 3.20
CA SER A 142 -3.14 -10.11 4.18
C SER A 142 -1.91 -11.01 4.28
N ARG A 143 -1.35 -11.15 5.48
CA ARG A 143 -0.22 -12.05 5.77
C ARG A 143 -0.55 -13.49 5.38
N ALA A 144 -1.76 -13.96 5.67
CA ALA A 144 -2.20 -15.29 5.27
C ALA A 144 -2.21 -15.47 3.74
N SER A 145 -2.64 -14.44 3.00
CA SER A 145 -2.59 -14.44 1.54
C SER A 145 -1.14 -14.45 1.03
N ALA A 146 -0.25 -13.70 1.66
CA ALA A 146 1.18 -13.67 1.34
C ALA A 146 1.85 -15.05 1.54
N ASP A 147 1.58 -15.71 2.66
CA ASP A 147 2.12 -17.04 2.97
C ASP A 147 1.61 -18.10 1.98
N ALA A 148 0.31 -18.07 1.65
CA ALA A 148 -0.27 -18.96 0.65
C ALA A 148 0.33 -18.73 -0.76
N TYR A 149 0.59 -17.48 -1.13
CA TYR A 149 1.22 -17.14 -2.40
C TYR A 149 2.67 -17.66 -2.47
N ARG A 150 3.43 -17.50 -1.37
CA ARG A 150 4.79 -18.04 -1.25
C ARG A 150 4.81 -19.56 -1.43
N GLN A 151 3.95 -20.28 -0.70
CA GLN A 151 3.86 -21.74 -0.80
C GLN A 151 3.52 -22.21 -2.22
N ARG A 152 2.58 -21.53 -2.89
CA ARG A 152 2.23 -21.83 -4.28
C ARG A 152 3.44 -21.66 -5.21
N ARG A 153 4.23 -20.60 -5.03
CA ARG A 153 5.46 -20.40 -5.82
C ARG A 153 6.51 -21.46 -5.56
N GLU A 154 6.79 -21.78 -4.30
CA GLU A 154 7.75 -22.83 -3.94
C GLU A 154 7.32 -24.21 -4.49
N SER A 155 6.02 -24.48 -4.60
CA SER A 155 5.51 -25.71 -5.20
C SER A 155 5.70 -25.79 -6.72
N LEU A 156 5.67 -24.64 -7.41
CA LEU A 156 5.90 -24.54 -8.86
C LEU A 156 7.39 -24.55 -9.22
N ASP A 157 8.23 -24.01 -8.34
CA ASP A 157 9.69 -24.00 -8.49
C ASP A 157 10.34 -25.35 -8.06
N ARG A 158 9.56 -26.30 -7.52
CA ARG A 158 10.04 -27.65 -7.18
C ARG A 158 10.13 -28.51 -8.46
N PRO A 159 11.34 -28.98 -8.86
CA PRO A 159 11.46 -29.85 -10.03
C PRO A 159 10.76 -31.19 -9.76
N GLU A 160 9.90 -31.64 -10.69
CA GLU A 160 9.24 -32.94 -10.58
C GLU A 160 10.27 -34.07 -10.40
N PRO A 161 10.03 -35.06 -9.50
CA PRO A 161 10.92 -36.22 -9.35
C PRO A 161 10.97 -37.15 -10.58
N ARG A 162 10.15 -36.89 -11.61
CA ARG A 162 9.94 -37.80 -12.75
C ARG A 162 11.08 -37.83 -13.76
N ALA A 163 12.03 -36.90 -13.72
CA ALA A 163 13.16 -36.89 -14.66
C ALA A 163 14.30 -37.87 -14.29
N ARG A 164 14.43 -38.29 -13.02
CA ARG A 164 15.53 -39.19 -12.59
C ARG A 164 15.24 -40.69 -12.77
N ALA A 165 13.97 -41.11 -12.76
CA ALA A 165 13.62 -42.53 -12.94
C ALA A 165 13.77 -43.02 -14.40
N ARG A 166 13.69 -42.12 -15.39
CA ARG A 166 13.83 -42.50 -16.81
C ARG A 166 15.29 -42.56 -17.29
N GLN A 167 16.23 -41.88 -16.65
CA GLN A 167 17.64 -41.89 -17.06
C GLN A 167 18.46 -43.07 -16.51
N MET A 168 18.06 -43.70 -15.39
CA MET A 168 18.73 -44.93 -14.90
C MET A 168 18.24 -46.22 -15.59
N SER A 169 17.06 -46.22 -16.21
CA SER A 169 16.55 -47.39 -16.95
C SER A 169 17.25 -47.58 -18.31
N HIS A 170 17.48 -46.51 -19.08
CA HIS A 170 18.10 -46.63 -20.42
C HIS A 170 19.61 -46.88 -20.44
N ARG A 171 20.33 -46.62 -19.33
CA ARG A 171 21.79 -46.91 -19.25
C ARG A 171 22.08 -48.39 -18.94
N SER A 172 21.07 -49.15 -18.50
CA SER A 172 21.22 -50.55 -18.12
C SER A 172 20.93 -51.52 -19.27
N GLU A 173 20.13 -51.12 -20.27
CA GLU A 173 19.85 -51.93 -21.46
C GLU A 173 20.95 -51.85 -22.52
N THR A 174 21.60 -50.69 -22.69
CA THR A 174 22.64 -50.51 -23.73
C THR A 174 23.99 -51.18 -23.43
N ARG A 175 24.16 -51.79 -22.25
CA ARG A 175 25.36 -52.59 -21.91
C ARG A 175 25.14 -54.10 -22.10
N ARG A 176 23.89 -54.59 -22.19
CA ARG A 176 23.61 -56.01 -22.46
C ARG A 176 23.59 -56.34 -23.96
N GLN A 177 23.28 -55.38 -24.84
CA GLN A 177 23.24 -55.64 -26.29
C GLN A 177 24.62 -55.78 -26.98
N ARG A 178 25.74 -55.40 -26.37
CA ARG A 178 27.07 -55.43 -27.02
C ARG A 178 27.87 -56.73 -26.83
N HIS A 179 27.29 -57.76 -26.25
CA HIS A 179 27.95 -59.07 -26.07
C HIS A 179 27.33 -60.22 -26.88
N ALA A 180 26.31 -59.97 -27.71
CA ALA A 180 25.60 -61.02 -28.44
C ALA A 180 25.97 -61.15 -29.93
N ASP A 181 26.62 -60.15 -30.54
CA ASP A 181 27.04 -60.20 -31.94
C ASP A 181 28.55 -60.26 -32.07
N SER A 182 29.10 -61.47 -31.95
CA SER A 182 30.45 -61.78 -32.42
C SER A 182 30.39 -63.08 -33.22
N PRO A 183 30.26 -63.05 -34.55
CA PRO A 183 30.33 -64.23 -35.38
C PRO A 183 31.75 -64.37 -35.95
N VAL A 184 32.51 -65.37 -35.50
CA VAL A 184 33.56 -65.98 -36.33
C VAL A 184 33.55 -67.48 -36.10
N GLY A 185 33.15 -68.21 -37.14
CA GLY A 185 33.03 -69.66 -37.15
C GLY A 185 34.37 -70.39 -37.25
N ARG A 186 34.31 -71.66 -36.83
CA ARG A 186 34.76 -72.90 -37.54
C ARG A 186 35.46 -72.68 -38.90
N ALA A 187 36.44 -73.46 -39.34
CA ALA A 187 37.15 -74.64 -38.86
C ALA A 187 38.22 -74.99 -39.93
N ALA A 188 39.19 -75.85 -39.56
CA ALA A 188 39.87 -76.88 -40.37
C ALA A 188 41.38 -76.89 -40.09
N VAL A 189 41.92 -78.03 -39.63
CA VAL A 189 42.98 -78.85 -40.28
C VAL A 189 43.19 -80.10 -39.41
N SER A 190 42.87 -81.27 -39.95
CA SER A 190 43.63 -82.53 -39.87
C SER A 190 43.04 -83.51 -40.86
#